data_AF-A0A968JEZ0-F1
#
_entry.id   AF-A0A968JEZ0-F1
#
_cell.length_a   1.000
_cell.length_b   1.000
_cell.length_c   1.000
_cell.angle_alpha   90.00
_cell.angle_beta   90.00
_cell.angle_gamma   90.00
#
_symmetry.space_group_name_H-M   'P 1'
#
loop_
_entity.id
_entity.type
_entity.pdbx_description
1 polymer ?
#
loop_
_entity_poly.entity_id
_entity_poly.type
_entity_poly.pdbx_seq_one_letter_code
_entity_poly.pdbx_strand_id
1 'polypeptide(L)'
;MFFQLEFWQNSFKNVHVHGTLLGYDGKKMSKSKGNYRPTEEYFQKYGSDALRLYFTSNPYFEGESLTLNEKDMQAVFRGSTLLLANSIKYIDFVLGQYARRELPKAFNHPLNSWWYNYNQYFAKELTTKLENYNLTEASRMILPYINDLSTWYIRRSKDLLGEYGLEVASCLKQTCKIFAISTASIQPFNSERIWSIIKDINDPESVHLTKIPTLPAISDKQKPLWILCKNSAI
;
A
#
# COMPACT_ATOMS: atom_id res chain seq x y z
N MET A 1 -36.24 2.54 47.65
CA MET A 1 -36.24 2.27 46.20
C MET A 1 -34.79 2.36 45.73
N PHE A 2 -34.10 1.22 45.65
CA PHE A 2 -32.71 1.16 45.19
C PHE A 2 -32.71 1.44 43.67
N PHE A 3 -32.17 2.58 43.25
CA PHE A 3 -31.81 2.81 41.85
C PHE A 3 -30.55 2.00 41.55
N GLN A 4 -30.74 0.77 41.11
CA GLN A 4 -29.68 -0.07 40.56
C GLN A 4 -29.40 0.44 39.15
N LEU A 5 -28.43 1.36 39.02
CA LEU A 5 -27.87 1.76 37.74
C LEU A 5 -27.08 0.57 37.17
N GLU A 6 -27.73 -0.25 36.36
CA GLU A 6 -27.06 -1.21 35.48
C GLU A 6 -26.41 -0.43 34.32
N PHE A 7 -25.22 0.12 34.55
CA PHE A 7 -24.38 0.75 33.51
C PHE A 7 -22.96 0.16 33.51
N TRP A 8 -22.84 -1.16 33.63
CA TRP A 8 -21.56 -1.87 33.46
C TRP A 8 -21.41 -2.39 32.03
N GLN A 9 -21.60 -1.53 31.02
CA GLN A 9 -21.22 -1.83 29.66
C GLN A 9 -19.88 -1.16 29.35
N ASN A 10 -18.93 -1.91 28.80
CA ASN A 10 -17.63 -1.36 28.43
C ASN A 10 -17.80 -0.16 27.47
N SER A 11 -17.11 0.96 27.75
CA SER A 11 -17.14 2.16 26.90
C SER A 11 -16.60 1.93 25.48
N PHE A 12 -15.88 0.82 25.27
CA PHE A 12 -15.30 0.41 24.00
C PHE A 12 -15.32 -1.11 23.87
N LYS A 13 -15.44 -1.60 22.63
CA LYS A 13 -15.35 -3.04 22.32
C LYS A 13 -13.91 -3.50 22.05
N ASN A 14 -13.10 -2.61 21.46
CA ASN A 14 -11.71 -2.88 21.11
C ASN A 14 -10.83 -1.71 21.60
N VAL A 15 -9.68 -2.03 22.18
CA VAL A 15 -8.62 -1.06 22.52
C VAL A 15 -7.34 -1.52 21.85
N HIS A 16 -6.73 -0.64 21.08
CA HIS A 16 -5.43 -0.88 20.47
C HIS A 16 -4.41 0.05 21.13
N VAL A 17 -3.37 -0.53 21.72
CA VAL A 17 -2.33 0.20 22.45
C VAL A 17 -1.07 0.21 21.60
N HIS A 18 -0.58 1.41 21.28
CA HIS A 18 0.71 1.59 20.65
C HIS A 18 1.81 1.76 21.72
N GLY A 19 3.06 1.60 21.32
CA GLY A 19 4.20 1.82 22.19
C GLY A 19 4.56 3.29 22.39
N THR A 20 5.81 3.53 22.78
CA THR A 20 6.30 4.87 23.15
C THR A 20 7.35 5.36 22.18
N LEU A 21 7.18 6.59 21.67
CA LEU A 21 8.24 7.24 20.92
C LEU A 21 9.36 7.70 21.85
N LEU A 22 10.59 7.38 21.46
CA LEU A 22 11.79 7.78 22.16
C LEU A 22 12.43 8.97 21.44
N GLY A 23 12.95 9.90 22.23
CA GLY A 23 13.76 10.99 21.74
C GLY A 23 15.15 10.53 21.30
N TYR A 24 15.95 11.47 20.78
CA TYR A 24 17.35 11.18 20.41
C TYR A 24 18.22 10.78 21.62
N ASP A 25 17.74 11.05 22.83
CA ASP A 25 18.36 10.68 24.11
C ASP A 25 17.93 9.30 24.61
N GLY A 26 17.12 8.56 23.85
CA GLY A 26 16.59 7.23 24.21
C GLY A 26 15.53 7.26 25.32
N LYS A 27 15.14 8.44 25.82
CA LYS A 27 14.08 8.59 26.82
C LYS A 27 12.76 8.88 26.12
N LYS A 28 11.65 8.67 26.84
CA LYS A 28 10.32 9.07 26.37
C LYS A 28 10.35 10.51 25.82
N MET A 29 9.90 10.63 24.59
CA MET A 29 9.78 11.90 23.87
C MET A 29 8.81 12.83 24.62
N SER A 30 9.21 14.06 24.91
CA SER A 30 8.31 15.07 25.49
C SER A 30 8.66 16.50 25.08
N LYS A 31 7.61 17.33 24.95
CA LYS A 31 7.77 18.77 24.68
C LYS A 31 8.66 19.46 25.71
N SER A 32 8.46 19.15 27.00
CA SER A 32 9.23 19.72 28.10
C SER A 32 10.72 19.39 28.07
N LYS A 33 11.11 18.24 27.51
CA LYS A 33 12.52 17.83 27.38
C LYS A 33 13.17 18.35 26.10
N GLY A 34 12.37 18.80 25.14
CA GLY A 34 12.88 19.21 23.82
C GLY A 34 13.61 18.08 23.06
N ASN A 35 13.42 16.81 23.46
CA ASN A 35 14.21 15.68 22.96
C ASN A 35 13.67 15.11 21.63
N TYR A 36 13.06 15.93 20.78
CA TYR A 36 12.43 15.53 19.53
C TYR A 36 12.80 16.47 18.39
N ARG A 37 12.77 15.96 17.16
CA ARG A 37 12.83 16.80 15.97
C ARG A 37 11.42 17.28 15.59
N PRO A 38 11.25 18.54 15.16
CA PRO A 38 9.97 19.05 14.68
C PRO A 38 9.36 18.15 13.60
N THR A 39 8.07 17.83 13.73
CA THR A 39 7.35 16.97 12.78
C THR A 39 7.33 17.56 11.36
N GLU A 40 7.30 18.89 11.26
CA GLU A 40 7.30 19.62 10.00
C GLU A 40 8.52 19.30 9.12
N GLU A 41 9.70 19.12 9.74
CA GLU A 41 10.92 18.75 8.99
C GLU A 41 10.77 17.39 8.30
N TYR A 42 10.08 16.43 8.93
CA TYR A 42 9.82 15.12 8.32
C TYR A 42 8.81 15.23 7.18
N PHE A 43 7.76 16.03 7.34
CA PHE A 43 6.77 16.24 6.27
C PHE A 43 7.40 16.89 5.04
N GLN A 44 8.22 17.92 5.22
CA GLN A 44 8.89 18.60 4.11
C GLN A 44 9.90 17.68 3.41
N LYS A 45 10.60 16.85 4.16
CA LYS A 45 11.67 16.00 3.62
C LYS A 45 11.18 14.68 3.00
N TYR A 46 10.18 14.04 3.59
CA TYR A 46 9.76 12.69 3.23
C TYR A 46 8.28 12.60 2.81
N GLY A 47 7.47 13.61 3.13
CA GLY A 47 6.03 13.56 2.94
C GLY A 47 5.31 12.75 4.03
N SER A 48 4.00 12.98 4.14
CA SER A 48 3.13 12.35 5.12
C SER A 48 3.03 10.83 4.96
N ASP A 49 2.95 10.32 3.74
CA ASP A 49 2.76 8.88 3.51
C ASP A 49 3.99 8.04 3.85
N ALA A 50 5.19 8.54 3.57
CA ALA A 50 6.41 7.86 3.99
C ALA A 50 6.50 7.81 5.53
N LEU A 51 6.11 8.89 6.21
CA LEU A 51 6.07 8.95 7.67
C LEU A 51 5.01 8.00 8.25
N ARG A 52 3.81 7.96 7.65
CA ARG A 52 2.75 7.00 8.03
C ARG A 52 3.25 5.57 7.87
N LEU A 53 3.77 5.21 6.70
CA LEU A 53 4.32 3.89 6.43
C LEU A 53 5.43 3.54 7.41
N TYR A 54 6.32 4.47 7.73
CA TYR A 54 7.38 4.24 8.70
C TYR A 54 6.81 3.85 10.07
N PHE A 55 5.84 4.60 10.60
CA PHE A 55 5.23 4.24 11.88
C PHE A 55 4.45 2.93 11.79
N THR A 56 3.65 2.78 10.74
CA THR A 56 2.75 1.65 10.61
C THR A 56 3.46 0.36 10.24
N SER A 57 4.69 0.38 9.73
CA SER A 57 5.48 -0.84 9.47
C SER A 57 6.40 -1.25 10.62
N ASN A 58 6.57 -0.38 11.61
CA ASN A 58 7.38 -0.62 12.80
C ASN A 58 6.55 -1.25 13.93
N PRO A 59 7.17 -1.96 14.88
CA PRO A 59 6.48 -2.58 16.02
C PRO A 59 5.90 -1.57 17.02
N TYR A 60 5.91 -0.28 16.69
CA TYR A 60 5.24 0.77 17.45
C TYR A 60 3.75 0.47 17.66
N PHE A 61 3.05 -0.09 16.66
CA PHE A 61 1.66 -0.52 16.82
C PHE A 61 1.52 -1.90 17.46
N GLU A 62 2.63 -2.54 17.82
CA GLU A 62 2.68 -3.81 18.58
C GLU A 62 3.05 -3.56 20.05
N GLY A 63 3.05 -2.30 20.50
CA GLY A 63 3.34 -1.90 21.87
C GLY A 63 4.81 -1.60 22.17
N GLU A 64 5.70 -1.72 21.18
CA GLU A 64 7.13 -1.51 21.37
C GLU A 64 7.56 -0.05 21.29
N SER A 65 8.65 0.28 21.98
CA SER A 65 9.21 1.63 21.90
C SER A 65 9.95 1.83 20.58
N LEU A 66 9.79 3.00 19.96
CA LEU A 66 10.39 3.32 18.66
C LEU A 66 11.21 4.61 18.76
N THR A 67 12.48 4.53 18.36
CA THR A 67 13.33 5.70 18.13
C THR A 67 13.32 6.04 16.64
N LEU A 68 13.04 7.30 16.30
CA LEU A 68 13.03 7.74 14.91
C LEU A 68 14.45 7.71 14.32
N ASN A 69 14.66 6.85 13.35
CA ASN A 69 15.91 6.77 12.60
C ASN A 69 15.74 7.40 11.21
N GLU A 70 16.52 8.44 10.94
CA GLU A 70 16.45 9.20 9.69
C GLU A 70 16.88 8.37 8.46
N LYS A 71 17.81 7.42 8.62
CA LYS A 71 18.23 6.52 7.53
C LYS A 71 17.10 5.58 7.15
N ASP A 72 16.41 5.02 8.15
CA ASP A 72 15.30 4.10 7.93
C ASP A 72 14.10 4.84 7.32
N MET A 73 13.81 6.05 7.79
CA MET A 73 12.81 6.94 7.20
C MET A 73 13.12 7.22 5.71
N GLN A 74 14.38 7.52 5.41
CA GLN A 74 14.82 7.75 4.03
C GLN A 74 14.69 6.49 3.17
N ALA A 75 14.97 5.31 3.73
CA ALA A 75 14.75 4.04 3.04
C ALA A 75 13.27 3.80 2.74
N VAL A 76 12.38 4.06 3.71
CA VAL A 76 10.92 3.96 3.50
C VAL A 76 10.47 4.93 2.40
N PHE A 77 10.89 6.20 2.45
CA PHE A 77 10.57 7.18 1.41
C PHE A 77 11.02 6.74 0.01
N ARG A 78 12.26 6.23 -0.10
CA ARG A 78 12.82 5.77 -1.38
C ARG A 78 12.08 4.55 -1.90
N GLY A 79 11.80 3.57 -1.04
CA GLY A 79 11.13 2.31 -1.40
C GLY A 79 9.62 2.43 -1.60
N SER A 80 8.99 3.49 -1.09
CA SER A 80 7.57 3.78 -1.28
C SER A 80 7.38 4.95 -2.26
N THR A 81 7.22 6.16 -1.74
CA THR A 81 6.82 7.37 -2.48
C THR A 81 7.67 7.63 -3.71
N LEU A 82 9.00 7.57 -3.62
CA LEU A 82 9.88 7.86 -4.77
C LEU A 82 9.78 6.79 -5.86
N LEU A 83 9.89 5.51 -5.48
CA LEU A 83 9.82 4.39 -6.43
C LEU A 83 8.44 4.29 -7.09
N LEU A 84 7.39 4.54 -6.31
CA LEU A 84 6.02 4.59 -6.79
C LEU A 84 5.83 5.75 -7.77
N ALA A 85 6.31 6.96 -7.45
CA ALA A 85 6.22 8.10 -8.35
C ALA A 85 6.88 7.83 -9.72
N ASN A 86 8.04 7.17 -9.74
CA ASN A 86 8.71 6.77 -10.98
C ASN A 86 7.89 5.71 -11.76
N SER A 87 7.34 4.73 -11.04
CA SER A 87 6.50 3.68 -11.64
C SER A 87 5.22 4.27 -12.25
N ILE A 88 4.56 5.19 -11.54
CA ILE A 88 3.33 5.86 -12.00
C ILE A 88 3.59 6.72 -13.24
N LYS A 89 4.71 7.45 -13.33
CA LYS A 89 5.07 8.18 -14.55
C LYS A 89 5.17 7.25 -15.78
N TYR A 90 5.77 6.08 -15.60
CA TYR A 90 5.84 5.09 -16.67
C TYR A 90 4.46 4.52 -17.03
N ILE A 91 3.64 4.20 -16.02
CA ILE A 91 2.29 3.69 -16.23
C ILE A 91 1.44 4.70 -16.99
N ASP A 92 1.45 5.97 -16.58
CA ASP A 92 0.73 7.06 -17.24
C ASP A 92 1.15 7.18 -18.72
N PHE A 93 2.45 7.11 -19.00
CA PHE A 93 2.97 7.06 -20.37
C PHE A 93 2.40 5.90 -21.18
N VAL A 94 2.40 4.67 -20.64
CA VAL A 94 1.84 3.49 -21.32
C VAL A 94 0.34 3.67 -21.56
N LEU A 95 -0.43 4.10 -20.54
CA LEU A 95 -1.87 4.32 -20.68
C LEU A 95 -2.19 5.38 -21.75
N GLY A 96 -1.39 6.43 -21.84
CA GLY A 96 -1.50 7.46 -22.87
C GLY A 96 -1.40 6.92 -24.30
N GLN A 97 -0.57 5.89 -24.54
CA GLN A 97 -0.45 5.26 -25.86
C GLN A 97 -1.72 4.51 -26.29
N TYR A 98 -2.55 4.08 -25.34
CA TYR A 98 -3.75 3.29 -25.58
C TYR A 98 -5.05 4.00 -25.15
N ALA A 99 -5.01 5.30 -24.85
CA ALA A 99 -6.12 6.04 -24.23
C ALA A 99 -7.47 5.98 -25.00
N ARG A 100 -7.44 5.78 -26.33
CA ARG A 100 -8.63 5.68 -27.19
C ARG A 100 -9.00 4.24 -27.56
N ARG A 101 -8.38 3.25 -26.93
CA ARG A 101 -8.60 1.83 -27.22
C ARG A 101 -9.40 1.19 -26.10
N GLU A 102 -10.24 0.23 -26.46
CA GLU A 102 -10.90 -0.61 -25.47
C GLU A 102 -9.86 -1.55 -24.85
N LEU A 103 -9.73 -1.50 -23.53
CA LEU A 103 -8.79 -2.33 -22.78
C LEU A 103 -9.43 -3.70 -22.50
N PRO A 104 -8.73 -4.82 -22.78
CA PRO A 104 -9.27 -6.15 -22.56
C PRO A 104 -9.45 -6.42 -21.07
N LYS A 105 -10.47 -7.21 -20.73
CA LYS A 105 -10.73 -7.65 -19.35
C LYS A 105 -10.04 -8.98 -19.00
N ALA A 106 -9.64 -9.75 -20.01
CA ALA A 106 -8.95 -11.01 -19.86
C ALA A 106 -7.46 -10.84 -20.21
N PHE A 107 -6.61 -11.64 -19.55
CA PHE A 107 -5.16 -11.63 -19.72
C PHE A 107 -4.71 -12.97 -20.31
N ASN A 108 -4.28 -12.98 -21.57
CA ASN A 108 -3.85 -14.18 -22.26
C ASN A 108 -2.36 -14.45 -22.03
N HIS A 109 -1.55 -13.40 -21.95
CA HIS A 109 -0.12 -13.55 -21.73
C HIS A 109 0.16 -13.99 -20.28
N PRO A 110 0.95 -15.07 -20.05
CA PRO A 110 1.18 -15.61 -18.71
C PRO A 110 1.68 -14.58 -17.69
N LEU A 111 2.53 -13.63 -18.11
CA LEU A 111 3.03 -12.56 -17.23
C LEU A 111 1.91 -11.65 -16.69
N ASN A 112 1.00 -11.19 -17.55
CA ASN A 112 -0.07 -10.28 -17.15
C ASN A 112 -1.11 -11.01 -16.32
N SER A 113 -1.45 -12.24 -16.71
CA SER A 113 -2.35 -13.09 -15.94
C SER A 113 -1.79 -13.38 -14.54
N TRP A 114 -0.49 -13.71 -14.46
CA TRP A 114 0.19 -13.92 -13.18
C TRP A 114 0.20 -12.66 -12.31
N TRP A 115 0.61 -11.51 -12.87
CA TRP A 115 0.69 -10.25 -12.13
C TRP A 115 -0.68 -9.79 -11.63
N TYR A 116 -1.71 -9.90 -12.47
CA TYR A 116 -3.08 -9.59 -12.07
C TYR A 116 -3.53 -10.45 -10.87
N ASN A 117 -3.27 -11.75 -10.90
CA ASN A 117 -3.58 -12.63 -9.78
C ASN A 117 -2.76 -12.30 -8.51
N TYR A 118 -1.47 -11.97 -8.65
CA TYR A 118 -0.64 -11.52 -7.53
C TYR A 118 -1.16 -10.24 -6.90
N ASN A 119 -1.64 -9.30 -7.71
CA ASN A 119 -2.23 -8.06 -7.24
C ASN A 119 -3.54 -8.28 -6.45
N GLN A 120 -4.41 -9.17 -6.95
CA GLN A 120 -5.64 -9.56 -6.23
C GLN A 120 -5.30 -10.21 -4.87
N TYR A 121 -4.24 -11.03 -4.83
CA TYR A 121 -3.76 -11.62 -3.58
C TYR A 121 -3.26 -10.59 -2.59
N PHE A 122 -2.37 -9.70 -3.04
CA PHE A 122 -1.85 -8.62 -2.20
C PHE A 122 -2.98 -7.83 -1.55
N ALA A 123 -3.97 -7.41 -2.36
CA ALA A 123 -5.12 -6.65 -1.87
C ALA A 123 -5.95 -7.43 -0.83
N LYS A 124 -6.13 -8.74 -1.03
CA LYS A 124 -6.89 -9.60 -0.12
C LYS A 124 -6.21 -9.79 1.22
N GLU A 125 -4.90 -10.09 1.20
CA GLU A 125 -4.14 -10.26 2.43
C GLU A 125 -4.01 -8.96 3.20
N LEU A 126 -3.75 -7.85 2.51
CA LEU A 126 -3.67 -6.54 3.14
C LEU A 126 -5.01 -6.17 3.80
N THR A 127 -6.14 -6.41 3.11
CA THR A 127 -7.48 -6.19 3.66
C THR A 127 -7.74 -7.08 4.88
N THR A 128 -7.45 -8.38 4.78
CA THR A 128 -7.59 -9.35 5.89
C THR A 128 -6.79 -8.90 7.12
N LYS A 129 -5.56 -8.42 6.93
CA LYS A 129 -4.72 -7.94 8.03
C LYS A 129 -5.29 -6.68 8.68
N LEU A 130 -5.79 -5.73 7.87
CA LEU A 130 -6.44 -4.52 8.37
C LEU A 130 -7.74 -4.83 9.15
N GLU A 131 -8.58 -5.74 8.66
CA GLU A 131 -9.80 -6.19 9.35
C GLU A 131 -9.51 -6.85 10.71
N ASN A 132 -8.34 -7.49 10.84
CA ASN A 132 -7.85 -8.09 12.08
C ASN A 132 -7.03 -7.12 12.95
N TYR A 133 -7.06 -5.82 12.67
CA TYR A 133 -6.27 -4.79 13.38
C TYR A 133 -4.75 -5.03 13.35
N ASN A 134 -4.24 -5.83 12.41
CA ASN A 134 -2.81 -6.06 12.23
C ASN A 134 -2.22 -5.06 11.22
N LEU A 135 -2.14 -3.80 11.67
CA LEU A 135 -1.65 -2.69 10.86
C LEU A 135 -0.16 -2.84 10.48
N THR A 136 0.63 -3.43 11.38
CA THR A 136 2.07 -3.66 11.19
C THR A 136 2.35 -4.55 10.00
N GLU A 137 1.78 -5.75 10.00
CA GLU A 137 1.98 -6.70 8.91
C GLU A 137 1.34 -6.22 7.61
N ALA A 138 0.19 -5.53 7.67
CA ALA A 138 -0.43 -4.93 6.48
C ALA A 138 0.51 -3.91 5.82
N SER A 139 1.14 -3.05 6.62
CA SER A 139 2.04 -2.00 6.11
C SER A 139 3.36 -2.55 5.59
N ARG A 140 3.90 -3.60 6.24
CA ARG A 140 5.14 -4.29 5.80
C ARG A 140 5.04 -4.90 4.40
N MET A 141 3.83 -5.20 3.93
CA MET A 141 3.61 -5.74 2.58
C MET A 141 3.80 -4.70 1.46
N ILE A 142 3.66 -3.40 1.75
CA ILE A 142 3.57 -2.35 0.73
C ILE A 142 4.90 -2.14 -0.01
N LEU A 143 6.02 -2.02 0.72
CA LEU A 143 7.33 -1.77 0.11
C LEU A 143 7.79 -2.92 -0.81
N PRO A 144 7.73 -4.20 -0.39
CA PRO A 144 8.03 -5.33 -1.27
C PRO A 144 7.15 -5.36 -2.52
N TYR A 145 5.85 -5.06 -2.38
CA TYR A 145 4.93 -5.02 -3.53
C TYR A 145 5.32 -3.91 -4.53
N ILE A 146 5.61 -2.69 -4.05
CA ILE A 146 6.04 -1.58 -4.92
C ILE A 146 7.35 -1.94 -5.63
N ASN A 147 8.28 -2.57 -4.92
CA ASN A 147 9.52 -3.06 -5.51
C ASN A 147 9.28 -4.10 -6.60
N ASP A 148 8.39 -5.07 -6.38
CA ASP A 148 8.07 -6.12 -7.35
C ASP A 148 7.34 -5.54 -8.58
N LEU A 149 6.45 -4.57 -8.38
CA LEU A 149 5.82 -3.83 -9.47
C LEU A 149 6.87 -3.16 -10.37
N SER A 150 7.80 -2.42 -9.76
CA SER A 150 8.81 -1.67 -10.51
C SER A 150 9.87 -2.55 -11.15
N THR A 151 10.50 -3.44 -10.37
CA THR A 151 11.68 -4.19 -10.78
C THR A 151 11.36 -5.49 -11.51
N TRP A 152 10.19 -6.08 -11.27
CA TRP A 152 9.83 -7.37 -11.84
C TRP A 152 8.79 -7.24 -12.95
N TYR A 153 7.61 -6.68 -12.67
CA TYR A 153 6.52 -6.61 -13.63
C TYR A 153 6.75 -5.52 -14.70
N ILE A 154 6.89 -4.26 -14.30
CA ILE A 154 7.10 -3.13 -15.24
C ILE A 154 8.32 -3.38 -16.14
N ARG A 155 9.40 -3.94 -15.59
CA ARG A 155 10.60 -4.24 -16.37
C ARG A 155 10.33 -5.24 -17.49
N ARG A 156 9.59 -6.33 -17.22
CA ARG A 156 9.31 -7.40 -18.19
C ARG A 156 8.14 -7.09 -19.11
N SER A 157 7.14 -6.33 -18.63
CA SER A 157 5.98 -5.97 -19.45
C SER A 157 6.33 -5.00 -20.58
N LYS A 158 7.48 -4.32 -20.52
CA LYS A 158 8.04 -3.51 -21.62
C LYS A 158 8.22 -4.32 -22.90
N ASP A 159 8.74 -5.53 -22.78
CA ASP A 159 9.00 -6.41 -23.94
C ASP A 159 7.70 -6.88 -24.61
N LEU A 160 6.57 -6.75 -23.91
CA LEU A 160 5.26 -7.15 -24.38
C LEU A 160 4.48 -6.01 -25.07
N LEU A 161 4.99 -4.77 -25.08
CA LEU A 161 4.24 -3.62 -25.60
C LEU A 161 3.92 -3.71 -27.10
N GLY A 162 4.72 -4.47 -27.86
CA GLY A 162 4.46 -4.72 -29.29
C GLY A 162 3.22 -5.57 -29.53
N GLU A 163 3.25 -6.83 -29.07
CA GLU A 163 2.20 -7.82 -29.34
C GLU A 163 1.02 -7.73 -28.34
N TYR A 164 1.31 -7.48 -27.06
CA TYR A 164 0.33 -7.52 -25.96
C TYR A 164 0.12 -6.15 -25.31
N GLY A 165 0.39 -5.05 -26.03
CA GLY A 165 0.35 -3.69 -25.46
C GLY A 165 -0.97 -3.30 -24.79
N LEU A 166 -2.11 -3.63 -25.41
CA LEU A 166 -3.44 -3.40 -24.80
C LEU A 166 -3.64 -4.19 -23.50
N GLU A 167 -3.13 -5.41 -23.46
CA GLU A 167 -3.22 -6.28 -22.30
C GLU A 167 -2.34 -5.75 -21.15
N VAL A 168 -1.12 -5.30 -21.46
CA VAL A 168 -0.22 -4.64 -20.50
C VAL A 168 -0.85 -3.36 -19.94
N ALA A 169 -1.41 -2.51 -20.80
CA ALA A 169 -2.08 -1.28 -20.38
C ALA A 169 -3.27 -1.58 -19.46
N SER A 170 -4.11 -2.57 -19.80
CA SER A 170 -5.21 -3.02 -18.94
C SER A 170 -4.70 -3.51 -17.58
N CYS A 171 -3.66 -4.34 -17.59
CA CYS A 171 -3.12 -4.93 -16.37
C CYS A 171 -2.54 -3.85 -15.45
N LEU A 172 -1.78 -2.88 -15.98
CA LEU A 172 -1.23 -1.76 -15.22
C LEU A 172 -2.33 -0.84 -14.67
N LYS A 173 -3.40 -0.56 -15.45
CA LYS A 173 -4.54 0.23 -14.98
C LYS A 173 -5.25 -0.46 -13.82
N GLN A 174 -5.53 -1.76 -13.94
CA GLN A 174 -6.17 -2.55 -12.88
C GLN A 174 -5.25 -2.68 -11.65
N THR A 175 -3.94 -2.82 -11.87
CA THR A 175 -2.92 -2.77 -10.81
C THR A 175 -3.03 -1.49 -9.99
N CYS A 176 -3.03 -0.34 -10.65
CA CYS A 176 -3.14 0.95 -9.99
C CYS A 176 -4.46 1.13 -9.25
N LYS A 177 -5.60 0.73 -9.85
CA LYS A 177 -6.92 0.81 -9.21
C LYS A 177 -6.95 0.01 -7.90
N ILE A 178 -6.58 -1.27 -7.96
CA ILE A 178 -6.60 -2.15 -6.80
C ILE A 178 -5.63 -1.65 -5.73
N PHE A 179 -4.40 -1.29 -6.11
CA PHE A 179 -3.40 -0.79 -5.17
C PHE A 179 -3.84 0.51 -4.48
N ALA A 180 -4.39 1.47 -5.24
CA ALA A 180 -4.86 2.74 -4.70
C ALA A 180 -5.96 2.52 -3.66
N ILE A 181 -6.99 1.73 -4.01
CA ILE A 181 -8.12 1.46 -3.10
C ILE A 181 -7.64 0.71 -1.86
N SER A 182 -6.86 -0.37 -2.04
CA SER A 182 -6.43 -1.21 -0.91
C SER A 182 -5.49 -0.49 0.05
N THR A 183 -4.68 0.46 -0.42
CA THR A 183 -3.70 1.15 0.43
C THR A 183 -4.13 2.55 0.88
N ALA A 184 -5.32 3.02 0.50
CA ALA A 184 -5.84 4.36 0.78
C ALA A 184 -5.85 4.73 2.28
N SER A 185 -6.13 3.75 3.16
CA SER A 185 -6.12 3.98 4.62
C SER A 185 -4.71 4.16 5.20
N ILE A 186 -3.68 3.63 4.54
CA ILE A 186 -2.29 3.66 5.00
C ILE A 186 -1.54 4.85 4.36
N GLN A 187 -1.67 5.04 3.05
CA GLN A 187 -0.97 6.08 2.26
C GLN A 187 -1.95 6.92 1.42
N PRO A 188 -2.76 7.78 2.06
CA PRO A 188 -3.86 8.45 1.40
C PRO A 188 -3.46 9.34 0.23
N PHE A 189 -2.30 10.00 0.26
CA PHE A 189 -1.91 10.96 -0.77
C PHE A 189 -1.36 10.28 -2.03
N ASN A 190 -0.56 9.23 -1.86
CA ASN A 190 -0.07 8.38 -2.93
C ASN A 190 -1.24 7.65 -3.60
N SER A 191 -2.17 7.08 -2.83
CA SER A 191 -3.38 6.45 -3.36
C SER A 191 -4.24 7.43 -4.15
N GLU A 192 -4.46 8.64 -3.64
CA GLU A 192 -5.23 9.67 -4.34
C GLU A 192 -4.53 10.13 -5.62
N ARG A 193 -3.20 10.31 -5.59
CA ARG A 193 -2.42 10.65 -6.77
C ARG A 193 -2.55 9.60 -7.86
N ILE A 194 -2.47 8.32 -7.50
CA ILE A 194 -2.69 7.21 -8.45
C ILE A 194 -4.10 7.29 -9.01
N TRP A 195 -5.10 7.42 -8.13
CA TRP A 195 -6.50 7.46 -8.51
C TRP A 195 -6.81 8.57 -9.51
N SER A 196 -6.25 9.76 -9.30
CA SER A 196 -6.44 10.91 -10.20
C SER A 196 -6.00 10.65 -11.64
N ILE A 197 -5.06 9.72 -11.85
CA ILE A 197 -4.53 9.35 -13.16
C ILE A 197 -5.37 8.23 -13.79
N ILE A 198 -5.83 7.26 -12.99
CA ILE A 198 -6.42 6.02 -13.53
C ILE A 198 -7.96 5.96 -13.51
N LYS A 199 -8.62 6.90 -12.83
CA LYS A 199 -10.08 6.85 -12.64
C LYS A 199 -10.82 7.01 -13.96
N ASP A 200 -11.92 6.27 -14.10
CA ASP A 200 -12.86 6.39 -15.20
C ASP A 200 -13.93 7.45 -14.90
N ILE A 201 -14.67 7.88 -15.93
CA ILE A 201 -15.72 8.91 -15.80
C ILE A 201 -16.80 8.57 -14.77
N ASN A 202 -17.07 7.27 -14.56
CA ASN A 202 -18.10 6.77 -13.64
C ASN A 202 -17.54 6.42 -12.25
N ASP A 203 -16.23 6.52 -12.06
CA ASP A 203 -15.61 6.25 -10.76
C ASP A 203 -15.85 7.44 -9.81
N PRO A 204 -15.88 7.21 -8.48
CA PRO A 204 -15.92 8.28 -7.50
C PRO A 204 -14.78 9.29 -7.69
N GLU A 205 -15.03 10.55 -7.32
CA GLU A 205 -14.06 11.63 -7.51
C GLU A 205 -12.71 11.38 -6.81
N SER A 206 -12.75 10.71 -5.66
CA SER A 206 -11.62 10.37 -4.80
C SER A 206 -11.63 8.88 -4.47
N VAL A 207 -10.43 8.31 -4.30
CA VAL A 207 -10.27 6.91 -3.88
C VAL A 207 -10.90 6.66 -2.51
N HIS A 208 -10.94 7.67 -1.65
CA HIS A 208 -11.48 7.58 -0.29
C HIS A 208 -13.01 7.44 -0.25
N LEU A 209 -13.69 7.65 -1.39
CA LEU A 209 -15.13 7.44 -1.57
C LEU A 209 -15.45 6.09 -2.22
N THR A 210 -14.44 5.25 -2.45
CA THR A 210 -14.62 3.92 -3.02
C THR A 210 -14.95 2.89 -1.93
N LYS A 211 -15.60 1.81 -2.33
CA LYS A 211 -15.72 0.62 -1.47
C LYS A 211 -14.44 -0.20 -1.59
N ILE A 212 -14.07 -0.87 -0.50
CA ILE A 212 -13.03 -1.91 -0.52
C ILE A 212 -13.39 -2.91 -1.63
N PRO A 213 -12.43 -3.31 -2.49
CA PRO A 213 -12.73 -4.15 -3.64
C PRO A 213 -13.22 -5.52 -3.20
N THR A 214 -14.29 -6.00 -3.83
CA THR A 214 -14.69 -7.41 -3.70
C THR A 214 -13.74 -8.26 -4.53
N LEU A 215 -12.79 -8.91 -3.86
CA LEU A 215 -11.76 -9.71 -4.53
C LEU A 215 -12.24 -11.16 -4.72
N PRO A 216 -11.96 -11.79 -5.88
CA PRO A 216 -12.36 -13.16 -6.13
C PRO A 216 -11.69 -14.13 -5.14
N ALA A 217 -12.33 -15.28 -4.91
CA ALA A 217 -11.75 -16.34 -4.10
C ALA A 217 -10.47 -16.87 -4.78
N ILE A 218 -9.33 -16.67 -4.13
CA ILE A 218 -8.04 -17.23 -4.56
C ILE A 218 -7.97 -18.67 -4.08
N SER A 219 -7.78 -19.61 -5.00
CA SER A 219 -7.65 -21.03 -4.64
C SER A 219 -6.33 -21.28 -3.91
N ASP A 220 -6.32 -22.16 -2.90
CA ASP A 220 -5.10 -22.47 -2.14
C ASP A 220 -3.97 -23.07 -2.99
N LYS A 221 -4.29 -23.61 -4.18
CA LYS A 221 -3.30 -24.08 -5.17
C LYS A 221 -2.47 -22.95 -5.79
N GLN A 222 -2.93 -21.70 -5.73
CA GLN A 222 -2.22 -20.53 -6.26
C GLN A 222 -1.26 -19.89 -5.24
N LYS A 223 -1.41 -20.22 -3.95
CA LYS A 223 -0.58 -19.70 -2.84
C LYS A 223 0.86 -20.23 -2.75
N PRO A 224 1.28 -21.35 -3.37
CA PRO A 224 2.69 -21.75 -3.34
C PRO A 224 3.47 -21.30 -4.59
N LEU A 225 2.80 -21.15 -5.74
CA LEU A 225 3.45 -20.93 -7.04
C LEU A 225 4.08 -19.54 -7.20
N TRP A 226 3.59 -18.54 -6.48
CA TRP A 226 4.02 -17.13 -6.57
C TRP A 226 5.45 -16.82 -6.09
N ILE A 227 5.98 -17.64 -5.18
CA ILE A 227 7.31 -17.55 -4.56
C ILE A 227 8.27 -18.36 -5.44
N LEU A 228 7.78 -19.49 -5.96
CA LEU A 228 8.53 -20.38 -6.84
C LEU A 228 8.83 -19.72 -8.19
N CYS A 229 7.86 -19.03 -8.82
CA CYS A 229 8.08 -18.34 -10.10
C CYS A 229 9.08 -17.17 -10.00
N LYS A 230 9.20 -16.51 -8.84
CA LYS A 230 10.20 -15.46 -8.62
C LYS A 230 11.62 -16.02 -8.58
N ASN A 231 11.78 -17.26 -8.10
CA ASN A 231 13.06 -17.95 -7.94
C ASN A 231 13.47 -18.81 -9.14
N SER A 232 12.54 -19.13 -10.06
CA SER A 232 12.79 -19.99 -11.23
C SER A 232 12.99 -19.23 -12.55
N ALA A 233 13.10 -17.89 -12.49
CA ALA A 233 13.36 -17.01 -13.64
C ALA A 233 14.68 -16.23 -13.48
N ILE A 234 15.67 -16.84 -12.82
CA ILE A 234 17.10 -16.47 -12.85
C ILE A 234 17.82 -17.53 -13.68
#